data_AF-A0A8D8HR52-F1
#
_entry.id   AF-A0A8D8HR52-F1
#
_cell.length_a   1.000
_cell.length_b   1.000
_cell.length_c   1.000
_cell.angle_alpha   90.00
_cell.angle_beta   90.00
_cell.angle_gamma   90.00
#
_symmetry.space_group_name_H-M   'P 1'
#
loop_
_entity.id
_entity.type
_entity.pdbx_description
1 polymer ?
#
loop_
_entity_poly.entity_id
_entity_poly.type
_entity_poly.pdbx_seq_one_letter_code
_entity_poly.pdbx_strand_id
1 'polypeptide(L)'
;LVRAAANVDDIQDGYLKGSLNNRLQEHIRNPIIGAAGKLPNFKKIEPCFKTMQQDLKKEIEASKKEFADCKKKIESSYECMVKMEPGFAAHVKTIGEKIVQCMNKSK
;
A
#
# COMPACT_ATOMS: atom_id res chain seq x y z
N LEU A 1 12.70 3.73 2.94
CA LEU A 1 12.25 2.79 1.90
C LEU A 1 10.72 2.68 1.86
N VAL A 2 10.07 2.07 2.87
CA VAL A 2 8.60 1.88 2.89
C VAL A 2 7.80 3.18 2.77
N ARG A 3 8.21 4.24 3.49
CA ARG A 3 7.52 5.55 3.45
C ARG A 3 7.51 6.18 2.05
N ALA A 4 8.58 6.02 1.27
CA ALA A 4 8.66 6.54 -0.08
C ALA A 4 7.84 5.71 -1.08
N ALA A 5 7.79 4.39 -0.89
CA ALA A 5 7.04 3.47 -1.74
C ALA A 5 5.52 3.52 -1.52
N ALA A 6 5.10 3.82 -0.29
CA ALA A 6 3.70 3.87 0.14
C ALA A 6 3.25 5.32 0.37
N ASN A 7 3.79 6.30 -0.36
CA ASN A 7 3.39 7.69 -0.17
C ASN A 7 2.12 8.00 -0.97
N VAL A 8 1.14 8.60 -0.29
CA VAL A 8 -0.13 9.04 -0.86
C VAL A 8 -0.43 10.50 -0.51
N ASP A 9 0.59 11.25 -0.09
CA ASP A 9 0.44 12.63 0.39
C ASP A 9 0.01 13.61 -0.70
N ASP A 10 0.31 13.29 -1.97
CA ASP A 10 -0.05 14.06 -3.16
C ASP A 10 -1.56 14.00 -3.51
N ILE A 11 -2.30 13.07 -2.90
CA ILE A 11 -3.73 12.92 -3.14
C ILE A 11 -4.51 14.03 -2.41
N GLN A 12 -5.25 14.83 -3.18
CA GLN A 12 -6.03 15.94 -2.65
C GLN A 12 -7.37 15.49 -2.05
N ASP A 13 -7.99 14.45 -2.60
CA ASP A 13 -9.28 13.97 -2.12
C ASP A 13 -9.13 13.27 -0.75
N GLY A 14 -9.79 13.82 0.27
CA GLY A 14 -9.62 13.35 1.65
C GLY A 14 -10.11 11.92 1.89
N TYR A 15 -11.18 11.49 1.20
CA TYR A 15 -11.68 10.11 1.31
C TYR A 15 -10.68 9.14 0.69
N LEU A 16 -10.20 9.44 -0.52
CA LEU A 16 -9.21 8.63 -1.18
C LEU A 16 -7.90 8.56 -0.37
N LYS A 17 -7.35 9.72 0.00
CA LYS A 17 -6.09 9.80 0.76
C LYS A 17 -6.18 9.06 2.08
N GLY A 18 -7.23 9.32 2.86
CA GLY A 18 -7.43 8.66 4.15
C GLY A 18 -7.53 7.15 4.01
N SER A 19 -8.34 6.69 3.05
CA SER A 19 -8.54 5.26 2.80
C SER A 19 -7.26 4.54 2.38
N LEU A 20 -6.57 5.03 1.33
CA LEU A 20 -5.32 4.40 0.88
C LEU A 20 -4.26 4.41 1.99
N ASN A 21 -4.14 5.52 2.73
CA ASN A 21 -3.18 5.62 3.81
C ASN A 21 -3.46 4.61 4.93
N ASN A 22 -4.74 4.41 5.29
CA ASN A 22 -5.15 3.43 6.30
C ASN A 22 -4.79 2.00 5.87
N ARG A 23 -5.08 1.61 4.62
CA ARG A 23 -4.74 0.27 4.12
C ARG A 23 -3.24 0.03 3.99
N LEU A 24 -2.48 1.06 3.60
CA LEU A 24 -1.02 1.00 3.61
C LEU A 24 -0.47 0.89 5.04
N GLN A 25 -1.08 1.54 6.04
CA GLN A 25 -0.71 1.32 7.45
C GLN A 25 -0.97 -0.14 7.86
N GLU A 26 -2.20 -0.61 7.64
CA GLU A 26 -2.68 -1.91 8.09
C GLU A 26 -1.90 -3.07 7.48
N HIS A 27 -1.66 -3.03 6.17
CA HIS A 27 -1.17 -4.19 5.42
C HIS A 27 0.31 -4.12 5.03
N ILE A 28 0.90 -2.93 5.02
CA ILE A 28 2.32 -2.76 4.64
C ILE A 28 3.15 -2.33 5.85
N ARG A 29 2.86 -1.17 6.43
CA ARG A 29 3.75 -0.55 7.42
C ARG A 29 3.75 -1.31 8.75
N ASN A 30 2.57 -1.63 9.30
CA ASN A 30 2.48 -2.37 10.56
C ASN A 30 3.11 -3.77 10.47
N PRO A 31 2.84 -4.59 9.44
CA PRO A 31 3.46 -5.92 9.33
C PRO A 31 4.98 -5.85 9.13
N ILE A 32 5.48 -4.90 8.34
CA ILE A 32 6.93 -4.72 8.16
C ILE A 32 7.59 -4.32 9.48
N ILE A 33 7.02 -3.39 10.25
CA ILE A 33 7.54 -3.00 11.56
C ILE A 33 7.59 -4.23 12.50
N GLY A 34 6.51 -5.01 12.55
CA GLY A 34 6.45 -6.23 13.36
C GLY A 34 7.47 -7.30 12.95
N ALA A 35 7.78 -7.42 11.66
CA ALA A 35 8.79 -8.35 11.15
C ALA A 35 10.22 -7.81 11.37
N ALA A 36 10.43 -6.50 11.22
CA ALA A 36 11.70 -5.80 11.40
C ALA A 36 12.21 -5.84 12.85
N GLY A 37 11.32 -5.66 13.83
CA GLY A 37 11.68 -5.75 15.26
C GLY A 37 12.23 -7.12 15.69
N LYS A 38 12.14 -8.13 14.82
CA LYS A 38 12.63 -9.50 15.05
C LYS A 38 13.90 -9.84 14.26
N LEU A 39 14.53 -8.86 13.61
CA LEU A 39 15.67 -9.09 12.71
C LEU A 39 16.99 -8.58 13.31
N PRO A 40 18.05 -9.41 13.31
CA PRO A 40 19.37 -9.00 13.79
C PRO A 40 20.14 -8.12 12.80
N ASN A 41 19.79 -8.12 11.50
CA ASN A 41 20.48 -7.32 10.47
C ASN A 41 19.53 -6.82 9.38
N PHE A 42 19.31 -5.50 9.34
CA PHE A 42 18.47 -4.82 8.36
C PHE A 42 18.99 -4.86 6.92
N LYS A 43 20.30 -5.05 6.69
CA LYS A 43 20.86 -5.09 5.32
C LYS A 43 20.36 -6.30 4.52
N LYS A 44 20.05 -7.42 5.19
CA LYS A 44 19.59 -8.65 4.51
C LYS A 44 18.19 -8.53 3.91
N ILE A 45 17.37 -7.58 4.38
CA ILE A 45 15.99 -7.39 3.93
C ILE A 45 15.82 -6.26 2.92
N GLU A 46 16.87 -5.50 2.64
CA GLU A 46 16.84 -4.41 1.67
C GLU A 46 16.35 -4.84 0.27
N PRO A 47 16.74 -6.01 -0.27
CA PRO A 47 16.23 -6.51 -1.54
C PRO A 47 14.71 -6.76 -1.53
N CYS A 48 14.14 -7.16 -0.39
CA CYS A 48 12.70 -7.42 -0.26
C CYS A 48 11.85 -6.16 -0.50
N PHE A 49 12.41 -4.97 -0.29
CA PHE A 49 11.69 -3.71 -0.46
C PHE A 49 11.75 -3.15 -1.89
N LYS A 50 12.73 -3.56 -2.72
CA LYS A 50 12.85 -3.07 -4.10
C LYS A 50 11.70 -3.53 -4.98
N THR A 51 11.32 -4.80 -4.89
CA THR A 51 10.18 -5.36 -5.64
C THR A 51 8.86 -4.76 -5.18
N MET A 52 8.67 -4.64 -3.86
CA MET A 52 7.52 -3.96 -3.25
C MET A 52 7.29 -2.56 -3.82
N GLN A 53 8.36 -1.77 -3.98
CA GLN A 53 8.22 -0.37 -4.37
C GLN A 53 7.54 -0.21 -5.74
N GLN A 54 7.87 -1.08 -6.69
CA GLN A 54 7.25 -1.04 -8.01
C GLN A 54 5.79 -1.49 -7.97
N ASP A 55 5.50 -2.56 -7.24
CA ASP A 55 4.14 -3.10 -7.12
C ASP A 55 3.22 -2.10 -6.40
N LEU A 56 3.64 -1.53 -5.26
CA LEU A 56 2.85 -0.54 -4.54
C LEU A 56 2.58 0.72 -5.37
N LYS A 57 3.57 1.19 -6.14
CA LYS A 57 3.38 2.34 -7.00
C LYS A 57 2.33 2.05 -8.08
N LYS A 58 2.36 0.87 -8.70
CA LYS A 58 1.37 0.47 -9.70
C LYS A 58 -0.04 0.40 -9.09
N GLU A 59 -0.17 -0.18 -7.90
CA GLU A 59 -1.47 -0.30 -7.22
C GLU A 59 -2.04 1.08 -6.83
N ILE A 60 -1.21 1.98 -6.29
CA ILE A 60 -1.65 3.34 -5.94
C ILE A 60 -2.12 4.10 -7.20
N GLU A 61 -1.38 4.02 -8.31
CA GLU A 61 -1.77 4.69 -9.55
C GLU A 61 -3.02 4.07 -10.19
N ALA A 62 -3.18 2.74 -10.10
CA ALA A 62 -4.40 2.06 -10.55
C ALA A 62 -5.63 2.52 -9.75
N SER A 63 -5.52 2.58 -8.42
CA SER A 63 -6.59 3.08 -7.55
C SER A 63 -6.90 4.56 -7.76
N LYS A 64 -5.90 5.42 -8.00
CA LYS A 64 -6.11 6.83 -8.38
C LYS A 64 -6.92 6.92 -9.67
N LYS A 65 -6.59 6.10 -10.67
CA LYS A 65 -7.29 6.07 -11.95
C LYS A 65 -8.74 5.57 -11.80
N GLU A 66 -8.94 4.46 -11.11
CA GLU A 66 -10.28 3.90 -10.86
C GLU A 66 -11.17 4.91 -10.13
N PHE A 67 -10.64 5.58 -9.10
CA PHE A 67 -11.35 6.63 -8.38
C PHE A 67 -11.71 7.82 -9.27
N ALA A 68 -10.77 8.28 -10.12
CA ALA A 68 -11.02 9.37 -11.05
C ALA A 68 -12.08 9.00 -12.10
N ASP A 69 -12.06 7.78 -12.61
CA ASP A 69 -13.03 7.28 -13.59
C ASP A 69 -14.42 7.08 -12.96
N CYS A 70 -14.47 6.66 -11.69
CA CYS A 70 -15.69 6.62 -10.91
C CYS A 70 -16.31 8.02 -10.74
N LYS A 71 -15.50 9.02 -10.34
CA LYS A 71 -15.96 10.40 -10.14
C LYS A 71 -16.55 11.06 -11.39
N LYS A 72 -16.12 10.64 -12.59
CA LYS A 72 -16.70 11.14 -13.86
C LYS A 72 -18.16 10.74 -14.04
N LYS A 73 -18.64 9.70 -13.34
CA LYS A 73 -20.01 9.20 -13.42
C LYS A 73 -20.97 9.90 -12.44
N ILE A 74 -20.60 11.09 -11.95
CA ILE A 74 -21.38 11.92 -11.01
C ILE A 74 -21.55 11.22 -9.64
N GLU A 75 -20.67 10.28 -9.30
CA GLU A 75 -20.63 9.64 -8.00
C GLU A 75 -19.87 10.50 -6.98
N SER A 76 -20.26 10.43 -5.71
CA SER A 76 -19.56 11.14 -4.64
C SER A 76 -18.18 10.53 -4.37
N SER A 77 -17.25 11.34 -3.85
CA SER A 77 -15.92 10.87 -3.43
C SER A 77 -16.01 9.72 -2.42
N TYR A 78 -17.01 9.74 -1.54
CA TYR A 78 -17.23 8.65 -0.60
C TYR A 78 -17.63 7.34 -1.30
N GLU A 79 -18.62 7.38 -2.20
CA GLU A 79 -19.07 6.18 -2.93
C GLU A 79 -17.97 5.60 -3.80
N CYS A 80 -17.21 6.45 -4.49
CA CYS A 80 -16.07 6.02 -5.29
C CYS A 80 -14.97 5.37 -4.45
N MET A 81 -14.70 5.92 -3.26
CA MET A 81 -13.76 5.32 -2.33
C MET A 81 -14.27 3.95 -1.89
N VAL A 82 -15.53 3.84 -1.46
CA VAL A 82 -16.12 2.57 -0.99
C VAL A 82 -16.07 1.46 -2.05
N LYS A 83 -16.26 1.80 -3.33
CA LYS A 83 -16.22 0.82 -4.43
C LYS A 83 -14.81 0.29 -4.70
N MET A 84 -13.81 1.16 -4.71
CA MET A 84 -12.44 0.81 -5.08
C MET A 84 -11.62 0.25 -3.91
N GLU A 85 -11.92 0.67 -2.68
CA GLU A 85 -11.16 0.35 -1.48
C GLU A 85 -10.93 -1.16 -1.26
N PRO A 86 -11.95 -2.04 -1.36
CA PRO A 86 -11.76 -3.48 -1.14
C PRO A 86 -10.73 -4.11 -2.08
N GLY A 87 -10.69 -3.67 -3.35
CA GLY A 87 -9.72 -4.14 -4.32
C GLY A 87 -8.30 -3.70 -3.95
N PHE A 88 -8.13 -2.42 -3.60
CA PHE A 88 -6.86 -1.90 -3.12
C PHE A 88 -6.37 -2.65 -1.88
N ALA A 89 -7.23 -2.84 -0.87
CA ALA A 89 -6.90 -3.57 0.35
C ALA A 89 -6.42 -4.99 0.08
N ALA A 90 -7.11 -5.74 -0.79
CA ALA A 90 -6.72 -7.10 -1.15
C ALA A 90 -5.33 -7.16 -1.82
N HIS A 91 -5.06 -6.21 -2.72
CA HIS A 91 -3.77 -6.15 -3.41
C HIS A 91 -2.63 -5.76 -2.45
N VAL A 92 -2.80 -4.72 -1.63
CA VAL A 92 -1.76 -4.32 -0.68
C VAL A 92 -1.54 -5.34 0.43
N LYS A 93 -2.57 -6.08 0.83
CA LYS A 93 -2.43 -7.25 1.71
C LYS A 93 -1.51 -8.30 1.10
N THR A 94 -1.76 -8.66 -0.16
CA THR A 94 -0.94 -9.64 -0.89
C THR A 94 0.51 -9.18 -1.00
N ILE A 95 0.74 -7.90 -1.29
CA ILE A 95 2.09 -7.32 -1.35
C ILE A 95 2.77 -7.39 0.04
N GLY A 96 2.06 -6.97 1.09
CA GLY A 96 2.51 -7.01 2.48
C GLY A 96 2.96 -8.39 2.93
N GLU A 97 2.14 -9.41 2.66
CA GLU A 97 2.44 -10.81 2.97
C GLU A 97 3.71 -11.29 2.26
N LYS A 98 3.87 -10.98 0.97
CA LYS A 98 5.09 -11.34 0.20
C LYS A 98 6.35 -10.73 0.79
N ILE A 99 6.29 -9.47 1.24
CA ILE A 99 7.43 -8.80 1.87
C ILE A 99 7.77 -9.44 3.20
N VAL A 100 6.78 -9.68 4.05
CA VAL A 100 6.99 -10.31 5.35
C VAL A 100 7.57 -11.72 5.17
N GLN A 101 7.09 -12.48 4.19
CA GLN A 101 7.66 -13.78 3.84
C GLN A 101 9.12 -13.66 3.38
N CYS A 102 9.45 -12.69 2.52
CA CYS A 102 10.83 -12.43 2.10
C CYS A 102 11.71 -12.09 3.31
N MET A 103 11.27 -11.17 4.18
CA MET A 103 11.97 -10.77 5.39
C MET A 103 12.21 -11.94 6.35
N ASN A 104 11.24 -12.85 6.49
CA ASN A 104 11.36 -14.02 7.35
C ASN A 104 12.34 -15.06 6.78
N LYS A 105 12.46 -15.19 5.45
CA LYS A 105 13.48 -16.03 4.81
C LYS A 105 14.90 -15.46 4.93
N SER A 106 15.00 -14.15 5.18
CA SER A 106 16.28 -13.43 5.34
C SER A 106 16.76 -13.34 6.80
N LYS A 107 16.00 -13.89 7.77
CA LYS A 107 16.42 -14.09 9.16
C LYS A 107 17.60 -15.07 9.19
#